data_AF-A0A2P5YR95-F1
#
_entry.id   AF-A0A2P5YR95-F1
#
_cell.length_a   1.000
_cell.length_b   1.000
_cell.length_c   1.000
_cell.angle_alpha   90.00
_cell.angle_beta   90.00
_cell.angle_gamma   90.00
#
_symmetry.space_group_name_H-M   'P 1'
#
loop_
_entity.id
_entity.type
_entity.pdbx_description
1 polymer ?
#
loop_
_entity_poly.entity_id
_entity_poly.type
_entity_poly.pdbx_seq_one_letter_code
_entity_poly.pdbx_strand_id
1 'polypeptide(L)'
;MKNSDLYTTARLSPLSLTYYLNCLGNGNYTVKLHFAEIVIRDNSSFYSLGRRLFDVYIQGRRKLKDFNIRKTIKGVDKECILEFKAVSVTNKTLEIRFHWAGKGTAAAPKRGTYGPLISAISVKSGKPSL
;
A
#
# COMPACT_ATOMS: atom_id res chain seq x y z
N MET A 1 5.61 14.59 12.40
CA MET A 1 5.79 13.15 12.09
C MET A 1 7.27 12.91 11.85
N LYS A 2 7.85 11.85 12.41
CA LYS A 2 9.23 11.43 12.08
C LYS A 2 9.19 10.94 10.62
N ASN A 3 10.02 11.49 9.72
CA ASN A 3 9.95 11.28 8.25
C ASN A 3 8.67 11.81 7.57
N SER A 4 8.30 13.06 7.87
CA SER A 4 7.20 13.80 7.22
C SER A 4 7.13 13.61 5.70
N ASP A 5 8.26 13.78 5.01
CA ASP A 5 8.30 13.85 3.54
C ASP A 5 7.93 12.53 2.85
N LEU A 6 8.10 11.39 3.54
CA LEU A 6 7.72 10.08 3.01
C LEU A 6 6.21 9.96 2.80
N TYR A 7 5.43 10.68 3.61
CA TYR A 7 3.97 10.57 3.65
C TYR A 7 3.25 11.76 3.01
N THR A 8 3.99 12.65 2.34
CA THR A 8 3.41 13.75 1.55
C THR A 8 3.18 13.37 0.08
N THR A 9 3.76 12.27 -0.39
CA THR A 9 3.59 11.76 -1.75
C THR A 9 3.23 10.27 -1.75
N ALA A 10 2.60 9.83 -2.84
CA ALA A 10 2.27 8.42 -3.04
C ALA A 10 2.13 8.11 -4.53
N ARG A 11 2.45 6.85 -4.90
CA ARG A 11 2.08 6.30 -6.21
C ARG A 11 0.65 5.80 -6.15
N LEU A 12 -0.10 6.10 -7.20
CA LEU A 12 -1.52 5.79 -7.31
C LEU A 12 -1.83 5.21 -8.70
N SER A 13 -2.74 4.24 -8.75
CA SER A 13 -3.32 3.71 -9.99
C SER A 13 -4.81 3.46 -9.78
N PRO A 14 -5.68 3.71 -10.78
CA PRO A 14 -7.09 3.36 -10.67
C PRO A 14 -7.34 1.85 -10.53
N LEU A 15 -6.52 1.00 -11.16
CA LEU A 15 -6.79 -0.43 -11.26
C LEU A 15 -5.80 -1.29 -10.49
N SER A 16 -4.51 -1.14 -10.76
CA SER A 16 -3.48 -2.00 -10.18
C SER A 16 -2.12 -1.33 -10.17
N LEU A 17 -1.31 -1.64 -9.16
CA LEU A 17 0.12 -1.37 -9.10
C LEU A 17 0.82 -2.67 -8.73
N THR A 18 1.85 -3.04 -9.48
CA THR A 18 2.67 -4.22 -9.15
C THR A 18 4.12 -3.80 -9.07
N TYR A 19 4.80 -4.22 -8.01
CA TYR A 19 6.23 -4.04 -7.81
C TYR A 19 6.90 -5.40 -7.88
N TYR A 20 7.95 -5.46 -8.68
CA TYR A 20 8.87 -6.59 -8.75
C TYR A 20 10.21 -6.14 -8.18
N LEU A 21 10.59 -6.68 -7.03
CA LEU A 21 11.93 -6.49 -6.48
C LEU A 21 12.75 -7.71 -6.90
N ASN A 22 13.59 -7.50 -7.91
CA ASN A 22 14.45 -8.53 -8.47
C ASN A 22 15.80 -8.57 -7.75
N CYS A 23 16.61 -9.57 -8.09
CA CYS A 23 17.98 -9.73 -7.58
C CYS A 23 18.05 -9.90 -6.05
N LEU A 24 16.98 -10.40 -5.43
CA LEU A 24 16.96 -10.74 -4.01
C LEU A 24 17.62 -12.10 -3.77
N GLY A 25 18.24 -12.28 -2.60
CA GLY A 25 18.66 -13.60 -2.15
C GLY A 25 17.45 -14.47 -1.81
N ASN A 26 17.54 -15.78 -2.01
CA ASN A 26 16.47 -16.67 -1.53
C ASN A 26 16.46 -16.71 0.00
N GLY A 27 15.26 -16.63 0.58
CA GLY A 27 15.06 -16.61 2.02
C GLY A 27 13.81 -15.86 2.45
N ASN A 28 13.73 -15.58 3.75
CA ASN A 28 12.61 -14.90 4.36
C ASN A 28 12.91 -13.42 4.57
N TYR A 29 11.93 -12.58 4.24
CA TYR A 29 12.01 -11.13 4.34
C TYR A 29 10.92 -10.58 5.27
N THR A 30 11.23 -9.44 5.87
CA THR A 30 10.23 -8.56 6.47
C THR A 30 9.90 -7.46 5.47
N VAL A 31 8.64 -7.41 5.05
CA VAL A 31 8.11 -6.40 4.13
C VAL A 31 7.26 -5.42 4.92
N LYS A 32 7.57 -4.13 4.83
CA LYS A 32 6.76 -3.03 5.36
C LYS A 32 6.13 -2.26 4.22
N LEU A 33 4.83 -2.09 4.28
CA LEU A 33 4.06 -1.26 3.35
C LEU A 33 3.67 0.02 4.09
N HIS A 34 4.10 1.16 3.53
CA HIS A 34 3.87 2.49 4.08
C HIS A 34 2.77 3.18 3.29
N PHE A 35 1.72 3.59 3.99
CA PHE A 35 0.58 4.29 3.42
C PHE A 35 0.32 5.61 4.15
N ALA A 36 -0.23 6.56 3.43
CA ALA A 36 -0.93 7.71 3.99
C ALA A 36 -2.07 8.07 3.02
N GLU A 37 -3.30 8.21 3.52
CA GLU A 37 -4.39 8.72 2.68
C GLU A 37 -4.26 10.24 2.56
N ILE A 38 -3.71 10.70 1.43
CA ILE A 38 -3.44 12.10 1.13
C ILE A 38 -4.33 12.67 0.01
N VAL A 39 -5.20 11.84 -0.57
CA VAL A 39 -6.06 12.22 -1.70
C VAL A 39 -7.49 12.43 -1.20
N ILE A 40 -8.06 11.46 -0.51
CA ILE A 40 -9.37 11.56 0.14
C ILE A 40 -9.18 12.34 1.44
N ARG A 41 -9.83 13.50 1.57
CA ARG A 41 -9.66 14.42 2.71
C ARG A 41 -10.76 14.23 3.75
N ASP A 42 -10.53 14.70 4.98
CA ASP A 42 -11.52 14.64 6.07
C ASP A 42 -12.10 16.03 6.38
N ASN A 43 -12.51 16.75 5.33
CA ASN A 43 -13.13 18.07 5.42
C ASN A 43 -14.57 18.04 4.86
N SER A 44 -15.30 19.15 4.99
CA SER A 44 -16.68 19.28 4.51
C SER A 44 -16.82 19.41 2.99
N SER A 45 -15.86 18.90 2.21
CA SER A 45 -15.87 18.97 0.74
C SER A 45 -16.22 17.64 0.08
N PHE A 46 -16.47 17.66 -1.25
CA PHE A 46 -16.68 16.45 -2.06
C PHE A 46 -15.55 15.41 -1.92
N TYR A 47 -14.35 15.84 -1.50
CA TYR A 47 -13.21 14.96 -1.31
C TYR A 47 -13.38 13.98 -0.16
N SER A 48 -14.22 14.27 0.84
CA SER A 48 -14.45 13.38 1.98
C SER A 48 -15.42 12.23 1.72
N LEU A 49 -16.17 12.32 0.62
CA LEU A 49 -17.09 11.27 0.16
C LEU A 49 -16.38 10.10 -0.52
N GLY A 50 -15.10 10.27 -0.87
CA GLY A 50 -14.29 9.22 -1.47
C GLY A 50 -14.12 8.02 -0.54
N ARG A 51 -14.29 6.81 -1.08
CA ARG A 51 -13.98 5.56 -0.38
C ARG A 51 -12.97 4.78 -1.19
N ARG A 52 -11.74 4.65 -0.67
CA ARG A 52 -10.69 3.82 -1.24
C ARG A 52 -10.68 2.45 -0.57
N LEU A 53 -10.81 1.39 -1.37
CA LEU A 53 -10.64 0.01 -0.94
C LEU A 53 -9.84 -0.74 -1.99
N PHE A 54 -8.82 -1.49 -1.59
CA PHE A 54 -8.05 -2.33 -2.50
C PHE A 54 -7.53 -3.58 -1.80
N ASP A 55 -7.23 -4.61 -2.57
CA ASP A 55 -6.58 -5.82 -2.08
C ASP A 55 -5.06 -5.66 -2.18
N VAL A 56 -4.33 -6.32 -1.27
CA VAL A 56 -2.86 -6.39 -1.29
C VAL A 56 -2.44 -7.86 -1.35
N TYR A 57 -1.60 -8.17 -2.32
CA TYR A 57 -1.02 -9.47 -2.55
C TYR A 57 0.49 -9.38 -2.38
N ILE A 58 1.07 -10.38 -1.72
CA ILE A 58 2.52 -10.54 -1.59
C ILE A 58 2.84 -11.98 -2.02
N GLN A 59 3.70 -12.16 -3.02
CA GLN A 59 4.00 -13.45 -3.66
C GLN A 59 2.72 -14.20 -4.07
N GLY A 60 1.82 -13.51 -4.78
CA GLY A 60 0.53 -14.06 -5.24
C GLY A 60 -0.52 -14.32 -4.15
N ARG A 61 -0.18 -14.25 -2.86
CA ARG A 61 -1.11 -14.51 -1.75
C ARG A 61 -1.77 -13.23 -1.29
N ARG A 62 -3.11 -13.20 -1.22
CA ARG A 62 -3.85 -12.05 -0.67
C ARG A 62 -3.59 -11.90 0.82
N LYS A 63 -2.88 -10.84 1.19
CA LYS A 63 -2.56 -10.49 2.58
C LYS A 63 -3.58 -9.54 3.18
N LEU A 64 -4.14 -8.64 2.37
CA LEU A 64 -5.23 -7.75 2.79
C LEU A 64 -6.34 -7.80 1.75
N LYS A 65 -7.58 -7.88 2.23
CA LYS A 65 -8.80 -7.78 1.41
C LYS A 65 -9.54 -6.51 1.77
N ASP A 66 -10.06 -5.79 0.77
CA ASP A 66 -10.86 -4.58 0.97
C ASP A 66 -10.17 -3.56 1.89
N PHE A 67 -8.84 -3.43 1.79
CA PHE A 67 -8.02 -2.60 2.68
C PHE A 67 -8.38 -1.13 2.52
N ASN A 68 -8.64 -0.46 3.65
CA ASN A 68 -9.01 0.94 3.71
C ASN A 68 -8.12 1.65 4.74
N ILE A 69 -7.19 2.47 4.24
CA ILE A 69 -6.20 3.20 5.03
C ILE A 69 -6.91 4.07 6.09
N ARG A 70 -7.87 4.91 5.66
CA ARG A 70 -8.58 5.85 6.54
C ARG A 70 -9.27 5.14 7.71
N LYS A 71 -9.87 3.97 7.46
CA LYS A 71 -10.53 3.17 8.49
C LYS A 71 -9.52 2.55 9.44
N THR A 72 -8.38 2.06 8.94
CA THR A 72 -7.33 1.43 9.74
C THR A 72 -6.69 2.42 10.73
N ILE A 73 -6.40 3.64 10.30
CA ILE A 73 -5.77 4.68 11.15
C ILE A 73 -6.74 5.72 11.72
N LYS A 74 -8.06 5.55 11.49
CA LYS A 74 -9.11 6.49 11.91
C LYS A 74 -8.79 7.95 11.53
N GLY A 75 -8.39 8.17 10.27
CA GLY A 75 -8.05 9.51 9.78
C GLY A 75 -7.32 9.52 8.44
N VAL A 76 -6.96 10.72 8.00
CA VAL A 76 -6.21 11.01 6.77
C VAL A 76 -4.90 11.71 7.15
N ASP A 77 -3.99 11.88 6.18
CA ASP A 77 -2.73 12.61 6.35
C ASP A 77 -1.86 12.11 7.52
N LYS A 78 -1.99 10.82 7.89
CA LYS A 78 -1.20 10.14 8.91
C LYS A 78 -0.60 8.86 8.37
N GLU A 79 0.54 8.47 8.94
CA GLU A 79 1.20 7.23 8.56
C GLU A 79 0.40 5.99 8.97
N CYS A 80 0.34 5.03 8.07
CA CYS A 80 -0.16 3.68 8.29
C CYS A 80 0.92 2.71 7.81
N ILE A 81 1.51 1.96 8.73
CA ILE A 81 2.58 1.01 8.44
C ILE A 81 2.07 -0.39 8.72
N LEU A 82 2.12 -1.26 7.70
CA LEU A 82 1.77 -2.68 7.84
C LEU A 82 3.01 -3.53 7.62
N GLU A 83 3.31 -4.39 8.60
CA GLU A 83 4.48 -5.27 8.60
C GLU A 83 4.08 -6.72 8.32
N PHE A 84 4.73 -7.33 7.32
CA PHE A 84 4.57 -8.74 6.96
C PHE A 84 5.92 -9.44 7.15
N LYS A 85 6.01 -10.25 8.20
CA LYS A 85 7.19 -11.07 8.51
C LYS A 85 7.20 -12.37 7.69
N ALA A 86 8.37 -12.97 7.58
CA ALA A 86 8.58 -14.28 6.97
C ALA A 86 7.99 -14.42 5.55
N VAL A 87 8.11 -13.38 4.73
CA VAL A 87 7.76 -13.42 3.31
C VAL A 87 8.83 -14.21 2.57
N SER A 88 8.48 -15.37 2.04
CA SER A 88 9.42 -16.25 1.35
C SER A 88 9.69 -15.80 -0.08
N VAL A 89 10.97 -15.68 -0.42
CA VAL A 89 11.47 -15.44 -1.78
C VAL A 89 12.26 -16.68 -2.21
N THR A 90 11.81 -17.33 -3.28
CA THR A 90 12.37 -18.61 -3.76
C THR A 90 12.97 -18.52 -5.17
N ASN A 91 12.61 -17.48 -5.93
CA ASN A 91 13.03 -17.27 -7.32
C ASN A 91 13.75 -15.93 -7.50
N LYS A 92 14.42 -15.43 -6.45
CA LYS A 92 15.12 -14.13 -6.44
C LYS A 92 14.25 -12.90 -6.73
N THR A 93 12.93 -13.07 -6.79
CA THR A 93 11.96 -11.99 -7.03
C THR A 93 10.91 -11.95 -5.93
N LEU A 94 10.63 -10.75 -5.44
CA LEU A 94 9.49 -10.46 -4.58
C LEU A 94 8.46 -9.65 -5.36
N GLU A 95 7.28 -10.24 -5.54
CA GLU A 95 6.11 -9.55 -6.09
C GLU A 95 5.25 -8.96 -4.97
N ILE A 96 4.91 -7.68 -5.10
CA ILE A 96 3.88 -7.01 -4.29
C ILE A 96 2.89 -6.37 -5.25
N ARG A 97 1.63 -6.82 -5.19
CA ARG A 97 0.56 -6.32 -6.05
C ARG A 97 -0.54 -5.70 -5.23
N PHE A 98 -0.93 -4.50 -5.62
CA PHE A 98 -2.07 -3.77 -5.11
C PHE A 98 -3.14 -3.74 -6.18
N HIS A 99 -4.38 -4.10 -5.85
CA HIS A 99 -5.43 -4.28 -6.85
C HIS A 99 -6.77 -3.73 -6.38
N TRP A 100 -7.39 -2.88 -7.21
CA TRP A 100 -8.76 -2.44 -7.00
C TRP A 100 -9.75 -3.48 -7.51
N ALA A 101 -10.47 -4.12 -6.58
CA ALA A 101 -11.45 -5.16 -6.88
C ALA A 101 -12.86 -4.61 -7.19
N GLY A 102 -12.97 -3.38 -7.72
CA GLY A 102 -14.26 -2.78 -8.09
C GLY A 102 -15.08 -2.20 -6.94
N LYS A 103 -14.49 -1.99 -5.75
CA LYS A 103 -15.20 -1.49 -4.56
C LYS A 103 -14.78 -0.10 -4.13
N GLY A 104 -15.69 0.63 -3.51
CA GLY A 104 -15.48 2.01 -3.08
C GLY A 104 -16.09 3.00 -4.06
N THR A 105 -15.55 4.22 -4.11
CA THR A 105 -16.13 5.31 -4.91
C THR A 105 -15.23 5.60 -6.11
N ALA A 106 -15.75 5.45 -7.34
CA ALA A 106 -14.97 5.70 -8.56
C ALA A 106 -14.98 7.16 -9.04
N ALA A 107 -16.00 7.94 -8.64
CA ALA A 107 -16.19 9.32 -9.10
C ALA A 107 -15.59 10.39 -8.18
N ALA A 108 -15.54 10.13 -6.87
CA ALA A 108 -15.04 11.08 -5.86
C ALA A 108 -13.68 10.62 -5.29
N PRO A 109 -12.74 11.54 -5.02
CA PRO A 109 -12.79 12.98 -5.30
C PRO A 109 -12.66 13.33 -6.78
N LYS A 110 -11.93 12.50 -7.54
CA LYS A 110 -11.69 12.67 -8.97
C LYS A 110 -11.67 11.29 -9.62
N ARG A 111 -12.23 11.17 -10.83
CA ARG A 111 -12.13 9.92 -11.59
C ARG A 111 -10.67 9.52 -11.78
N GLY A 112 -10.40 8.23 -11.61
CA GLY A 112 -9.05 7.66 -11.69
C GLY A 112 -8.27 7.69 -10.38
N THR A 113 -8.74 8.36 -9.32
CA THR A 113 -8.01 8.41 -8.04
C THR A 113 -8.51 7.41 -7.00
N TYR A 114 -9.26 6.38 -7.38
CA TYR A 114 -9.99 5.49 -6.47
C TYR A 114 -9.29 4.17 -6.13
N GLY A 115 -8.31 3.76 -6.94
CA GLY A 115 -7.63 2.47 -6.78
C GLY A 115 -6.55 2.46 -5.71
N PRO A 116 -5.53 1.60 -5.79
CA PRO A 116 -4.50 1.55 -4.77
C PRO A 116 -3.65 2.81 -4.69
N LEU A 117 -3.20 3.11 -3.47
CA LEU A 117 -2.26 4.17 -3.14
C LEU A 117 -1.19 3.59 -2.22
N ILE A 118 0.08 3.87 -2.47
CA ILE A 118 1.21 3.45 -1.63
C ILE A 118 2.25 4.57 -1.56
N SER A 119 2.71 4.90 -0.35
CA SER A 119 3.75 5.92 -0.14
C SER A 119 5.13 5.31 -0.33
N ALA A 120 5.40 4.16 0.33
CA ALA A 120 6.69 3.49 0.22
C ALA A 120 6.61 1.99 0.51
N ILE A 121 7.64 1.26 0.09
CA ILE A 121 7.84 -0.16 0.37
C ILE A 121 9.24 -0.29 0.97
N SER A 122 9.36 -0.95 2.12
CA SER A 122 10.64 -1.31 2.73
C SER A 122 10.73 -2.83 2.85
N VAL A 123 11.89 -3.38 2.48
CA VAL A 123 12.15 -4.82 2.50
C VAL A 123 13.47 -5.07 3.21
N LYS A 124 13.44 -5.87 4.27
CA LYS A 124 14.61 -6.23 5.06
C LYS A 124 14.81 -7.74 5.06
N SER A 125 16.03 -8.19 4.76
CA SER A 125 16.39 -9.61 4.88
C SER A 125 16.24 -10.07 6.33
N GLY A 126 15.67 -11.26 6.53
CA GLY A 126 15.64 -11.94 7.82
C GLY A 126 16.97 -12.62 8.17
N LYS A 127 17.90 -12.76 7.21
CA LYS A 127 19.27 -13.21 7.50
C LYS A 127 20.04 -12.06 8.18
N PRO A 128 20.84 -12.32 9.22
CA PRO A 128 21.80 -11.34 9.72
C PRO A 128 22.67 -10.85 8.54
N SER A 129 22.94 -9.55 8.50
CA SER A 129 23.99 -9.01 7.64
C SER A 129 25.32 -9.66 8.05
N LEU A 130 26.00 -10.29 7.09
CA LEU A 130 27.38 -10.75 7.23
C LEU A 130 28.31 -9.56 7.49
#